data_AF-A0A3A8W5Q1-F1
#
_entry.id   AF-A0A3A8W5Q1-F1
#
_cell.length_a   1.000
_cell.length_b   1.000
_cell.length_c   1.000
_cell.angle_alpha   90.00
_cell.angle_beta   90.00
_cell.angle_gamma   90.00
#
_symmetry.space_group_name_H-M   'P 1'
#
loop_
_entity.id
_entity.type
_entity.pdbx_description
1 polymer ?
#
loop_
_entity_poly.entity_id
_entity_poly.type
_entity_poly.pdbx_seq_one_letter_code
_entity_poly.pdbx_strand_id
1 'polypeptide(L)'
;MIIDNLTKFNQKKKLWMTPKHPLYGKSVDYKIIYGAVVFMQAEINCLSSPLNNFELERLLISGFRLDSDGMSQVLRLSKEKSVVIDKLIRAFASDREKYLLMLDLINVSLRDMKIQEREQESIQIFSKMFGVSQEELSLLTEFALGAQEENVPKCREILHRMHVQDMDLSPVDMKYYIMRLWETMECTQEMLEGQREVRIVERCMIKGDLILSRGMRLVFDHAEVRIYGNILLDGGELIIEESKMIRKGDSHRACVNMKAVGSRILVQNSEIDCRNMGMFIRAEAGDLRVQKSLIYRTTRGAAIRFWGNSIQVAETDFFDCYSPEDGGAIMIRTPDGIVRGCRFRRCEAKRGGAVFAVEGNKIDHCKFDQCNVAEYGAAVFYHGFVRANVHHLQYRACCPEGVETVQYLAKMGTFQVTGQYHIFVSTIIDCPVLVEAEGSLIIEDANLYLNNPIRCRGSLQMKNVRLISNHMQDTDMVILEHARNCRIHHCEFNGMGKTGGMSASGCRITVTKSLFRNISGGRAIYNAYSPEIRECVFNFCQEGAVYSQNGNIKRCVFVNCRGKSGAGILMYGSKGAIEQCNFKRCIADFSGGAIDRSLGQQVVKCVFEECRPDNVS
;
A
#
# COMPACT_ATOMS: atom_id res chain seq x y z
N MET A 1 -27.59 -43.21 -12.47
CA MET A 1 -26.65 -43.49 -11.36
C MET A 1 -26.64 -42.29 -10.43
N ILE A 2 -26.95 -42.44 -9.14
CA ILE A 2 -26.90 -41.34 -8.17
C ILE A 2 -25.44 -41.14 -7.80
N ILE A 3 -24.80 -40.10 -8.37
CA ILE A 3 -23.42 -39.72 -8.03
C ILE A 3 -23.42 -39.16 -6.60
N ASP A 4 -22.56 -39.69 -5.73
CA ASP A 4 -22.43 -39.22 -4.35
C ASP A 4 -21.94 -37.76 -4.26
N ASN A 5 -22.13 -37.14 -3.09
CA ASN A 5 -21.83 -35.72 -2.89
C ASN A 5 -20.34 -35.38 -2.95
N LEU A 6 -19.46 -36.32 -2.56
CA LEU A 6 -18.01 -36.13 -2.60
C LEU A 6 -17.51 -36.13 -4.03
N THR A 7 -18.02 -37.05 -4.85
CA THR A 7 -17.75 -37.16 -6.28
C THR A 7 -18.22 -35.90 -7.03
N LYS A 8 -19.43 -35.40 -6.75
CA LYS A 8 -19.93 -34.13 -7.31
C LYS A 8 -19.07 -32.92 -6.91
N PHE A 9 -18.60 -32.87 -5.67
CA PHE A 9 -17.72 -31.80 -5.19
C PHE A 9 -16.34 -31.85 -5.89
N ASN A 10 -15.75 -33.04 -6.01
CA ASN A 10 -14.48 -33.24 -6.70
C ASN A 10 -14.58 -32.92 -8.19
N GLN A 11 -15.67 -33.31 -8.87
CA GLN A 11 -15.95 -32.94 -10.26
C GLN A 11 -16.06 -31.42 -10.44
N LYS A 12 -16.81 -30.72 -9.58
CA LYS A 12 -16.88 -29.25 -9.61
C LYS A 12 -15.52 -28.59 -9.40
N LYS A 13 -14.72 -29.09 -8.45
CA LYS A 13 -13.35 -28.60 -8.21
C LYS A 13 -12.45 -28.82 -9.42
N LYS A 14 -12.50 -30.01 -10.05
CA LYS A 14 -11.75 -30.36 -11.26
C LYS A 14 -12.18 -29.46 -12.44
N LEU A 15 -13.47 -29.23 -12.62
CA LEU A 15 -14.02 -28.34 -13.66
C LEU A 15 -13.48 -26.91 -13.52
N TRP A 16 -13.41 -26.39 -12.29
CA TRP A 16 -12.94 -25.02 -12.01
C TRP A 16 -11.44 -24.84 -12.22
N MET A 17 -10.64 -25.89 -11.95
CA MET A 17 -9.19 -25.85 -12.13
C MET A 17 -8.73 -26.32 -13.52
N THR A 18 -9.64 -26.82 -14.36
CA THR A 18 -9.30 -27.36 -15.69
C THR A 18 -8.68 -26.26 -16.58
N PRO A 19 -7.48 -26.49 -17.12
CA PRO A 19 -6.88 -25.55 -18.09
C PRO A 19 -7.64 -25.60 -19.41
N LYS A 20 -7.38 -24.62 -20.29
CA LYS A 20 -7.90 -24.65 -21.67
C LYS A 20 -7.38 -25.90 -22.39
N HIS A 21 -8.21 -26.51 -23.24
CA HIS A 21 -7.81 -27.64 -24.07
C HIS A 21 -6.68 -27.20 -25.03
N PRO A 22 -5.73 -28.08 -25.42
CA PRO A 22 -4.64 -27.70 -26.31
C PRO A 22 -5.08 -27.15 -27.67
N LEU A 23 -6.29 -27.53 -28.12
CA LEU A 23 -6.91 -27.02 -29.36
C LEU A 23 -7.84 -25.81 -29.13
N TYR A 24 -7.81 -25.18 -27.96
CA TYR A 24 -8.67 -24.05 -27.62
C TYR A 24 -8.55 -22.88 -28.62
N GLY A 25 -7.35 -22.64 -29.15
CA GLY A 25 -7.07 -21.56 -30.10
C GLY A 25 -7.64 -21.76 -31.51
N LYS A 26 -8.24 -22.92 -31.81
CA LYS A 26 -8.88 -23.17 -33.11
C LYS A 26 -10.19 -22.41 -33.25
N SER A 27 -10.67 -22.28 -34.49
CA SER A 27 -11.93 -21.58 -34.79
C SER A 27 -13.11 -22.21 -34.06
N VAL A 28 -14.16 -21.42 -33.84
CA VAL A 28 -15.39 -21.90 -33.19
C VAL A 28 -15.98 -23.07 -33.96
N ASP A 29 -16.08 -22.97 -35.29
CA ASP A 29 -16.57 -24.05 -36.15
C ASP A 29 -15.76 -25.35 -36.00
N TYR A 30 -14.43 -25.24 -35.91
CA TYR A 30 -13.56 -26.39 -35.69
C TYR A 30 -13.88 -27.07 -34.34
N LYS A 31 -13.99 -26.27 -33.27
CA LYS A 31 -14.30 -26.79 -31.93
C LYS A 31 -15.68 -27.44 -31.88
N ILE A 32 -16.65 -26.92 -32.64
CA ILE A 32 -17.99 -27.49 -32.75
C ILE A 32 -17.95 -28.84 -33.49
N ILE A 33 -17.25 -28.93 -34.63
CA ILE A 33 -17.10 -30.18 -35.39
C ILE A 33 -16.38 -31.24 -34.56
N TYR A 34 -15.28 -30.86 -33.90
CA TYR A 34 -14.53 -31.74 -33.01
C TYR A 34 -15.41 -32.21 -31.84
N GLY A 35 -16.08 -31.27 -31.16
CA GLY A 35 -16.99 -31.55 -30.05
C GLY A 35 -18.13 -32.49 -30.45
N ALA A 36 -18.65 -32.38 -31.68
CA ALA A 36 -19.67 -33.27 -32.20
C ALA A 36 -19.18 -34.72 -32.34
N VAL A 37 -17.93 -34.94 -32.78
CA VAL A 37 -17.35 -36.29 -32.84
C VAL A 37 -17.14 -36.88 -31.45
N VAL A 38 -16.64 -36.10 -30.50
CA VAL A 38 -16.49 -36.56 -29.10
C VAL A 38 -17.87 -36.83 -28.46
N PHE A 39 -18.88 -36.03 -28.80
CA PHE A 39 -20.26 -36.25 -28.38
C PHE A 39 -20.81 -37.59 -28.92
N MET A 40 -20.59 -37.90 -30.21
CA MET A 40 -21.02 -39.17 -30.81
C MET A 40 -20.43 -40.38 -30.10
N GLN A 41 -19.19 -40.28 -29.62
CA GLN A 41 -18.56 -41.34 -28.83
C GLN A 41 -19.26 -41.50 -27.47
N ALA A 42 -19.55 -40.40 -26.78
CA ALA A 42 -20.28 -40.43 -25.52
C ALA A 42 -21.73 -40.98 -25.67
N GLU A 43 -22.34 -40.86 -26.85
CA GLU A 43 -23.66 -41.43 -27.20
C GLU A 43 -23.69 -42.95 -27.31
N ILE A 44 -22.55 -43.60 -27.55
CA ILE A 44 -22.51 -45.07 -27.65
C ILE A 44 -22.94 -45.71 -26.33
N ASN A 45 -22.75 -45.00 -25.23
CA ASN A 45 -23.13 -45.46 -23.92
C ASN A 45 -24.65 -45.49 -23.71
N CYS A 46 -25.23 -46.68 -23.64
CA CYS A 46 -26.65 -46.88 -23.41
C CYS A 46 -27.09 -46.70 -21.94
N LEU A 47 -26.15 -46.62 -21.00
CA LEU A 47 -26.45 -46.59 -19.55
C LEU A 47 -26.66 -45.16 -19.00
N SER A 48 -26.32 -44.13 -19.76
CA SER A 48 -26.47 -42.74 -19.32
C SER A 48 -26.53 -41.77 -20.50
N SER A 49 -27.33 -40.71 -20.38
CA SER A 49 -27.29 -39.60 -21.33
C SER A 49 -25.85 -39.03 -21.46
N PRO A 50 -25.38 -38.73 -22.69
CA PRO A 50 -24.11 -38.05 -22.93
C PRO A 50 -23.99 -36.73 -22.18
N LEU A 51 -25.11 -36.03 -21.98
CA LEU A 51 -25.16 -34.76 -21.24
C LEU A 51 -24.79 -34.91 -19.75
N ASN A 52 -24.76 -36.14 -19.23
CA ASN A 52 -24.30 -36.44 -17.88
C ASN A 52 -22.82 -36.89 -17.86
N ASN A 53 -22.12 -36.87 -19.00
CA ASN A 53 -20.72 -37.22 -19.08
C ASN A 53 -19.86 -36.03 -18.65
N PHE A 54 -19.21 -36.17 -17.49
CA PHE A 54 -18.39 -35.11 -16.91
C PHE A 54 -17.21 -34.70 -17.80
N GLU A 55 -16.51 -35.64 -18.45
CA GLU A 55 -15.35 -35.31 -19.29
C GLU A 55 -15.77 -34.60 -20.58
N LEU A 56 -16.95 -34.94 -21.13
CA LEU A 56 -17.55 -34.23 -22.25
C LEU A 56 -17.97 -32.80 -21.86
N GLU A 57 -18.65 -32.64 -20.72
CA GLU A 57 -19.01 -31.32 -20.19
C GLU A 57 -17.75 -30.47 -19.96
N ARG A 58 -16.72 -31.06 -19.35
CA ARG A 58 -15.43 -30.42 -19.08
C ARG A 58 -14.74 -29.97 -20.36
N LEU A 59 -14.74 -30.79 -21.40
CA LEU A 59 -14.19 -30.44 -22.72
C LEU A 59 -14.91 -29.25 -23.33
N LEU A 60 -16.23 -29.30 -23.43
CA LEU A 60 -16.98 -28.29 -24.17
C LEU A 60 -17.04 -26.95 -23.42
N ILE A 61 -17.22 -26.97 -22.10
CA ILE A 61 -17.41 -25.76 -21.28
C ILE A 61 -16.08 -25.19 -20.79
N SER A 62 -15.22 -25.99 -20.15
CA SER A 62 -13.95 -25.49 -19.59
C SER A 62 -12.81 -25.53 -20.59
N GLY A 63 -12.71 -26.63 -21.36
CA GLY A 63 -11.66 -26.85 -22.34
C GLY A 63 -11.76 -25.91 -23.53
N PHE A 64 -12.92 -25.88 -24.21
CA PHE A 64 -13.17 -25.10 -25.42
C PHE A 64 -13.90 -23.77 -25.21
N ARG A 65 -14.56 -23.61 -24.05
CA ARG A 65 -15.43 -22.46 -23.73
C ARG A 65 -16.45 -22.17 -24.82
N LEU A 66 -17.16 -23.21 -25.26
CA LEU A 66 -18.34 -23.03 -26.09
C LEU A 66 -19.46 -22.44 -25.23
N ASP A 67 -20.15 -21.44 -25.79
CA ASP A 67 -21.35 -20.89 -25.20
C ASP A 67 -22.56 -21.79 -25.47
N SER A 68 -23.74 -21.39 -24.99
CA SER A 68 -24.97 -22.15 -25.18
C SER A 68 -25.33 -22.39 -26.65
N ASP A 69 -24.96 -21.48 -27.55
CA ASP A 69 -25.22 -21.63 -28.98
C ASP A 69 -24.27 -22.68 -29.58
N GLY A 70 -22.96 -22.58 -29.31
CA GLY A 70 -21.98 -23.58 -29.73
C GLY A 70 -22.32 -24.99 -29.23
N MET A 71 -22.78 -25.12 -27.98
CA MET A 71 -23.25 -26.38 -27.41
C MET A 71 -24.46 -26.95 -28.17
N SER A 72 -25.42 -26.09 -28.54
CA SER A 72 -26.60 -26.49 -29.31
C SER A 72 -26.21 -26.94 -30.73
N GLN A 73 -25.22 -26.30 -31.34
CA GLN A 73 -24.71 -26.69 -32.65
C GLN A 73 -23.97 -28.04 -32.62
N VAL A 74 -23.19 -28.32 -31.56
CA VAL A 74 -22.56 -29.63 -31.33
C VAL A 74 -23.62 -30.75 -31.33
N LEU A 75 -24.72 -30.56 -30.58
CA LEU A 75 -25.84 -31.51 -30.49
C LEU A 75 -26.58 -31.71 -31.81
N ARG A 76 -26.68 -30.66 -32.63
CA ARG A 76 -27.33 -30.75 -33.94
C ARG A 76 -26.46 -31.54 -34.92
N LEU A 77 -25.17 -31.20 -34.98
CA LEU A 77 -24.23 -31.80 -35.92
C LEU A 77 -23.89 -33.24 -35.56
N SER A 78 -23.92 -33.64 -34.28
CA SER A 78 -23.66 -35.03 -33.88
C SER A 78 -24.61 -36.04 -34.54
N LYS A 79 -25.79 -35.59 -35.01
CA LYS A 79 -26.76 -36.42 -35.74
C LYS A 79 -26.34 -36.73 -37.18
N GLU A 80 -25.49 -35.91 -37.79
CA GLU A 80 -25.01 -36.05 -39.18
C GLU A 80 -23.65 -36.75 -39.22
N LYS A 81 -23.58 -37.98 -38.67
CA LYS A 81 -22.32 -38.68 -38.35
C LYS A 81 -21.30 -38.70 -39.50
N SER A 82 -21.70 -39.14 -40.69
CA SER A 82 -20.79 -39.26 -41.85
C SER A 82 -20.22 -37.92 -42.31
N VAL A 83 -21.06 -36.88 -42.35
CA VAL A 83 -20.68 -35.54 -42.84
C VAL A 83 -19.70 -34.87 -41.88
N VAL A 84 -19.94 -34.98 -40.58
CA VAL A 84 -19.09 -34.36 -39.55
C VAL A 84 -17.73 -35.06 -39.48
N ILE A 85 -17.70 -36.39 -39.57
CA ILE A 85 -16.44 -37.15 -39.57
C ILE A 85 -15.59 -36.79 -40.80
N ASP A 86 -16.18 -36.75 -42.00
CA ASP A 86 -15.47 -36.34 -43.22
C ASP A 86 -14.92 -34.90 -43.13
N LYS A 87 -15.71 -33.98 -42.55
CA LYS A 87 -15.23 -32.61 -42.27
C LYS A 87 -14.07 -32.58 -41.29
N LEU A 88 -14.11 -33.39 -40.22
CA LEU A 88 -13.04 -33.42 -39.22
C LEU A 88 -11.75 -34.00 -39.79
N ILE A 89 -11.84 -35.07 -40.58
CA ILE A 89 -10.68 -35.67 -41.26
C ILE A 89 -9.96 -34.63 -42.14
N ARG A 90 -10.72 -33.83 -42.90
CA ARG A 90 -10.15 -32.76 -43.75
C ARG A 90 -9.61 -31.58 -42.96
N ALA A 91 -10.05 -31.41 -41.71
CA ALA A 91 -9.64 -30.29 -40.86
C ALA A 91 -8.33 -30.57 -40.10
N PHE A 92 -7.93 -31.84 -39.96
CA PHE A 92 -6.69 -32.20 -39.27
C PHE A 92 -5.46 -31.77 -40.08
N ALA A 93 -4.60 -30.99 -39.42
CA ALA A 93 -3.38 -30.44 -39.99
C ALA A 93 -2.11 -31.14 -39.48
N SER A 94 -2.20 -31.91 -38.38
CA SER A 94 -1.08 -32.67 -37.83
C SER A 94 -1.51 -33.90 -37.03
N ASP A 95 -0.57 -34.82 -36.78
CA ASP A 95 -0.83 -36.03 -35.99
C ASP A 95 -1.17 -35.72 -34.53
N ARG A 96 -0.64 -34.61 -33.98
CA ARG A 96 -1.01 -34.06 -32.67
C ARG A 96 -2.52 -33.95 -32.47
N GLU A 97 -3.25 -33.47 -33.48
CA GLU A 97 -4.71 -33.31 -33.38
C GLU A 97 -5.44 -34.65 -33.34
N LYS A 98 -4.92 -35.65 -34.06
CA LYS A 98 -5.43 -37.02 -34.05
C LYS A 98 -5.25 -37.64 -32.67
N TYR A 99 -4.06 -37.53 -32.09
CA TYR A 99 -3.77 -38.08 -30.76
C TYR A 99 -4.61 -37.43 -29.67
N LEU A 100 -4.81 -36.11 -29.73
CA LEU A 100 -5.71 -35.40 -28.82
C LEU A 100 -7.16 -35.87 -28.96
N LEU A 101 -7.65 -36.06 -30.19
CA LEU A 101 -8.99 -36.63 -30.40
C LEU A 101 -9.08 -38.02 -29.78
N MET A 102 -8.11 -38.90 -30.03
CA MET A 102 -8.11 -40.23 -29.45
C MET A 102 -8.13 -40.19 -27.91
N LEU A 103 -7.34 -39.31 -27.29
CA LEU A 103 -7.37 -39.11 -25.83
C LEU A 103 -8.74 -38.64 -25.34
N ASP A 104 -9.37 -37.67 -26.00
CA ASP A 104 -10.71 -37.22 -25.62
C ASP A 104 -11.76 -38.32 -25.78
N LEU A 105 -11.72 -39.09 -26.87
CA LEU A 105 -12.61 -40.24 -27.10
C LEU A 105 -12.44 -41.31 -26.02
N ILE A 106 -11.20 -41.60 -25.61
CA ILE A 106 -10.89 -42.52 -24.52
C ILE A 106 -11.42 -41.97 -23.19
N ASN A 107 -11.15 -40.70 -22.87
CA ASN A 107 -11.56 -40.09 -21.60
C ASN A 107 -13.08 -40.02 -21.43
N VAL A 108 -13.84 -39.73 -22.48
CA VAL A 108 -15.31 -39.76 -22.39
C VAL A 108 -15.88 -41.18 -22.29
N SER A 109 -15.13 -42.18 -22.74
CA SER A 109 -15.52 -43.60 -22.67
C SER A 109 -15.11 -44.28 -21.34
N LEU A 110 -14.17 -43.68 -20.60
CA LEU A 110 -13.64 -44.24 -19.37
C LEU A 110 -14.62 -44.10 -18.19
N ARG A 111 -15.04 -45.23 -17.61
CA ARG A 111 -15.87 -45.30 -16.40
C ARG A 111 -15.36 -46.37 -15.46
N ASP A 112 -15.19 -46.00 -14.19
CA ASP A 112 -14.67 -46.92 -13.17
C ASP A 112 -13.43 -47.70 -13.65
N MET A 113 -12.51 -47.00 -14.30
CA MET A 113 -11.25 -47.54 -14.87
C MET A 113 -11.43 -48.55 -16.01
N LYS A 114 -12.60 -48.60 -16.65
CA LYS A 114 -12.89 -49.52 -17.76
C LYS A 114 -13.58 -48.80 -18.92
N ILE A 115 -13.36 -49.32 -20.12
CA ILE A 115 -14.05 -48.93 -21.35
C ILE A 115 -14.91 -50.12 -21.78
N GLN A 116 -16.16 -49.89 -22.17
CA GLN A 116 -17.03 -50.98 -22.62
C GLN A 116 -16.66 -51.44 -24.03
N GLU A 117 -16.97 -52.69 -24.36
CA GLU A 117 -16.63 -53.32 -25.63
C GLU A 117 -17.08 -52.49 -26.85
N ARG A 118 -18.32 -51.98 -26.87
CA ARG A 118 -18.85 -51.14 -27.96
C ARG A 118 -18.12 -49.80 -28.10
N GLU A 119 -17.73 -49.18 -26.99
CA GLU A 119 -16.97 -47.92 -26.99
C GLU A 119 -15.55 -48.17 -27.49
N GLN A 120 -14.95 -49.31 -27.11
CA GLN A 120 -13.63 -49.76 -27.54
C GLN A 120 -13.58 -50.10 -29.03
N GLU A 121 -14.61 -50.78 -29.56
CA GLU A 121 -14.77 -51.02 -31.01
C GLU A 121 -14.80 -49.70 -31.79
N SER A 122 -15.55 -48.71 -31.31
CA SER A 122 -15.62 -47.38 -31.93
C SER A 122 -14.26 -46.66 -31.91
N ILE A 123 -13.56 -46.69 -30.77
CA ILE A 123 -12.19 -46.14 -30.66
C ILE A 123 -11.26 -46.81 -31.67
N GLN A 124 -11.33 -48.14 -31.85
CA GLN A 124 -10.53 -48.84 -32.85
C GLN A 124 -10.89 -48.43 -34.29
N ILE A 125 -12.17 -48.18 -34.58
CA ILE A 125 -12.60 -47.67 -35.90
C ILE A 125 -12.00 -46.29 -36.15
N PHE A 126 -12.08 -45.37 -35.18
CA PHE A 126 -11.47 -44.05 -35.30
C PHE A 126 -9.95 -44.12 -35.44
N SER A 127 -9.28 -44.99 -34.66
CA SER A 127 -7.84 -45.23 -34.78
C SER A 127 -7.44 -45.61 -36.20
N LYS A 128 -8.14 -46.57 -36.81
CA LYS A 128 -7.90 -47.00 -38.20
C LYS A 128 -8.20 -45.87 -39.20
N MET A 129 -9.27 -45.11 -38.97
CA MET A 129 -9.69 -44.02 -39.84
C MET A 129 -8.68 -42.86 -39.88
N PHE A 130 -8.05 -42.55 -38.74
CA PHE A 130 -7.06 -41.47 -38.64
C PHE A 130 -5.62 -41.93 -38.85
N GLY A 131 -5.40 -43.23 -39.05
CA GLY A 131 -4.06 -43.80 -39.23
C GLY A 131 -3.23 -43.88 -37.96
N VAL A 132 -3.87 -43.92 -36.78
CA VAL A 132 -3.21 -44.12 -35.49
C VAL A 132 -2.93 -45.61 -35.31
N SER A 133 -1.66 -45.97 -35.09
CA SER A 133 -1.21 -47.35 -34.96
C SER A 133 -1.74 -48.00 -33.66
N GLN A 134 -1.72 -49.33 -33.60
CA GLN A 134 -2.15 -50.03 -32.36
C GLN A 134 -1.22 -49.76 -31.18
N GLU A 135 0.07 -49.53 -31.43
CA GLU A 135 1.05 -49.19 -30.40
C GLU A 135 0.78 -47.79 -29.82
N GLU A 136 0.59 -46.79 -30.69
CA GLU A 136 0.21 -45.43 -30.30
C GLU A 136 -1.10 -45.43 -29.51
N LEU A 137 -2.11 -46.16 -29.99
CA LEU A 137 -3.39 -46.27 -29.30
C LEU A 137 -3.25 -46.91 -27.91
N SER A 138 -2.40 -47.93 -27.78
CA SER A 138 -2.09 -48.55 -26.48
C SER A 138 -1.50 -47.52 -25.52
N LEU A 139 -0.50 -46.75 -25.97
CA LEU A 139 0.11 -45.71 -25.14
C LEU A 139 -0.90 -44.64 -24.71
N LEU A 140 -1.75 -44.15 -25.62
CA LEU A 140 -2.78 -43.15 -25.30
C LEU A 140 -3.78 -43.70 -24.28
N THR A 141 -4.15 -44.98 -24.39
CA THR A 141 -5.04 -45.66 -23.46
C THR A 141 -4.39 -45.83 -22.09
N GLU A 142 -3.14 -46.29 -22.03
CA GLU A 142 -2.34 -46.40 -20.81
C GLU A 142 -2.21 -45.04 -20.11
N PHE A 143 -1.98 -43.98 -20.87
CA PHE A 143 -1.86 -42.61 -20.35
C PHE A 143 -3.19 -42.13 -19.76
N ALA A 144 -4.30 -42.29 -20.47
CA ALA A 144 -5.62 -41.87 -19.99
C ALA A 144 -6.02 -42.60 -18.70
N LEU A 145 -5.74 -43.91 -18.61
CA LEU A 145 -5.93 -44.70 -17.38
C LEU A 145 -5.04 -44.17 -16.24
N GLY A 146 -3.75 -43.94 -16.49
CA GLY A 146 -2.85 -43.36 -15.49
C GLY A 146 -3.30 -41.97 -15.00
N ALA A 147 -3.85 -41.16 -15.91
CA ALA A 147 -4.37 -39.83 -15.60
C ALA A 147 -5.63 -39.91 -14.72
N GLN A 148 -6.52 -40.87 -14.99
CA GLN A 148 -7.71 -41.13 -14.18
C GLN A 148 -7.36 -41.66 -12.78
N GLU A 149 -6.27 -42.42 -12.64
CA GLU A 149 -5.70 -42.86 -11.36
C GLU A 149 -4.98 -41.74 -10.58
N GLU A 150 -4.84 -40.54 -11.15
CA GLU A 150 -3.94 -39.48 -10.67
C GLU A 150 -2.48 -39.95 -10.46
N ASN A 151 -2.04 -40.97 -11.20
CA ASN A 151 -0.71 -41.57 -11.07
C ASN A 151 0.33 -40.83 -11.91
N VAL A 152 0.86 -39.73 -11.37
CA VAL A 152 1.83 -38.86 -12.06
C VAL A 152 3.10 -39.59 -12.53
N PRO A 153 3.78 -40.43 -11.72
CA PRO A 153 4.98 -41.14 -12.17
C PRO A 153 4.73 -42.03 -13.39
N LYS A 154 3.64 -42.80 -13.38
CA LYS A 154 3.22 -43.66 -14.49
C LYS A 154 2.93 -42.85 -15.75
N CYS A 155 2.20 -41.74 -15.62
CA CYS A 155 1.92 -40.86 -16.76
C CYS A 155 3.19 -40.25 -17.38
N ARG A 156 4.21 -39.94 -16.57
CA ARG A 156 5.50 -39.44 -17.06
C ARG A 156 6.28 -40.50 -17.83
N GLU A 157 6.31 -41.73 -17.32
CA GLU A 157 6.95 -42.86 -17.99
C GLU A 157 6.29 -43.12 -19.36
N ILE A 158 4.95 -43.13 -19.41
CA ILE A 158 4.20 -43.34 -20.65
C ILE A 158 4.45 -42.19 -21.64
N LEU A 159 4.43 -40.93 -21.18
CA LEU A 159 4.73 -39.79 -22.04
C LEU A 159 6.17 -39.86 -22.60
N HIS A 160 7.13 -40.36 -21.83
CA HIS A 160 8.47 -40.62 -22.32
C HIS A 160 8.47 -41.69 -23.43
N ARG A 161 7.75 -42.79 -23.25
CA ARG A 161 7.58 -43.84 -24.29
C ARG A 161 6.91 -43.29 -25.56
N MET A 162 5.89 -42.43 -25.42
CA MET A 162 5.27 -41.73 -26.56
C MET A 162 6.28 -40.89 -27.33
N HIS A 163 7.16 -40.16 -26.63
CA HIS A 163 8.19 -39.35 -27.26
C HIS A 163 9.25 -40.20 -27.98
N VAL A 164 9.61 -41.35 -27.42
CA VAL A 164 10.51 -42.32 -28.07
C VAL A 164 9.90 -42.88 -29.36
N GLN A 165 8.57 -42.98 -29.44
CA GLN A 165 7.84 -43.36 -30.66
C GLN A 165 7.55 -42.19 -31.61
N ASP A 166 8.17 -41.03 -31.41
CA ASP A 166 7.99 -39.83 -32.23
C ASP A 166 6.54 -39.32 -32.29
N MET A 167 5.76 -39.57 -31.24
CA MET A 167 4.42 -39.00 -31.13
C MET A 167 4.51 -37.51 -30.80
N ASP A 168 3.91 -36.66 -31.66
CA ASP A 168 3.85 -35.19 -31.51
C ASP A 168 2.86 -34.76 -30.40
N LEU A 169 3.13 -35.19 -29.16
CA LEU A 169 2.41 -34.79 -27.96
C LEU A 169 3.41 -34.13 -27.01
N SER A 170 3.29 -32.82 -26.88
CA SER A 170 4.12 -32.10 -25.93
C SER A 170 3.66 -32.41 -24.51
N PRO A 171 4.54 -32.22 -23.51
CA PRO A 171 4.09 -32.16 -22.13
C PRO A 171 2.91 -31.19 -22.03
N VAL A 172 3.03 -29.93 -22.45
CA VAL A 172 1.98 -28.89 -22.35
C VAL A 172 0.57 -29.39 -22.71
N ASP A 173 0.47 -30.22 -23.75
CA ASP A 173 -0.79 -30.83 -24.20
C ASP A 173 -1.43 -31.73 -23.13
N MET A 174 -0.61 -32.49 -22.43
CA MET A 174 -1.00 -33.51 -21.45
C MET A 174 -1.52 -32.93 -20.12
N LYS A 175 -1.21 -31.66 -19.78
CA LYS A 175 -1.72 -30.99 -18.55
C LYS A 175 -3.23 -30.87 -18.52
N TYR A 176 -3.86 -30.84 -19.69
CA TYR A 176 -5.31 -30.87 -19.80
C TYR A 176 -5.91 -32.15 -19.19
N TYR A 177 -5.22 -33.28 -19.32
CA TYR A 177 -5.67 -34.59 -18.84
C TYR A 177 -5.22 -34.85 -17.40
N ILE A 178 -4.02 -34.40 -17.01
CA ILE A 178 -3.52 -34.51 -15.63
C ILE A 178 -2.71 -33.28 -15.22
N MET A 179 -3.32 -32.42 -14.40
CA MET A 179 -2.72 -31.13 -14.01
C MET A 179 -1.41 -31.23 -13.23
N ARG A 180 -1.20 -32.34 -12.50
CA ARG A 180 -0.05 -32.56 -11.63
C ARG A 180 1.17 -33.11 -12.37
N LEU A 181 1.13 -33.21 -13.71
CA LEU A 181 2.18 -33.85 -14.50
C LEU A 181 3.56 -33.18 -14.33
N TRP A 182 3.64 -31.84 -14.14
CA TRP A 182 4.94 -31.15 -14.08
C TRP A 182 5.44 -30.68 -12.73
N GLU A 183 6.77 -30.78 -12.69
CA GLU A 183 7.69 -30.06 -11.83
C GLU A 183 7.72 -28.58 -12.20
N THR A 184 8.06 -27.78 -11.19
CA THR A 184 8.24 -26.34 -11.33
C THR A 184 9.34 -26.04 -12.35
N MET A 185 9.03 -25.26 -13.39
CA MET A 185 10.03 -24.76 -14.34
C MET A 185 11.11 -23.98 -13.59
N GLU A 186 12.37 -24.05 -14.03
CA GLU A 186 13.41 -23.15 -13.53
C GLU A 186 13.73 -22.08 -14.57
N CYS A 187 13.65 -20.81 -14.19
CA CYS A 187 14.10 -19.70 -15.02
C CYS A 187 15.53 -19.31 -14.63
N THR A 188 16.44 -19.41 -15.60
CA THR A 188 17.87 -19.16 -15.41
C THR A 188 18.34 -17.96 -16.25
N GLN A 189 19.53 -17.45 -15.94
CA GLN A 189 20.15 -16.36 -16.68
C GLN A 189 20.40 -16.72 -18.16
N GLU A 190 20.80 -17.96 -18.44
CA GLU A 190 21.06 -18.46 -19.80
C GLU A 190 19.81 -18.36 -20.70
N MET A 191 18.61 -18.62 -20.15
CA MET A 191 17.35 -18.48 -20.89
C MET A 191 17.10 -17.03 -21.32
N LEU A 192 17.36 -16.07 -20.43
CA LEU A 192 17.22 -14.64 -20.71
C LEU A 192 18.22 -14.15 -21.75
N GLU A 193 19.46 -14.65 -21.70
CA GLU A 193 20.52 -14.32 -22.66
C GLU A 193 20.21 -14.85 -24.07
N GLY A 194 19.68 -16.08 -24.15
CA GLY A 194 19.32 -16.71 -25.41
C GLY A 194 18.07 -16.15 -26.07
N GLN A 195 16.99 -15.92 -25.30
CA GLN A 195 15.68 -15.54 -25.87
C GLN A 195 15.45 -14.03 -25.89
N ARG A 196 16.15 -13.26 -25.04
CA ARG A 196 15.93 -11.83 -24.75
C ARG A 196 14.57 -11.52 -24.14
N GLU A 197 13.48 -12.12 -24.62
CA GLU A 197 12.15 -12.06 -24.01
C GLU A 197 11.74 -13.43 -23.49
N VAL A 198 11.61 -13.56 -22.17
CA VAL A 198 11.16 -14.80 -21.51
C VAL A 198 9.80 -14.55 -20.87
N ARG A 199 8.80 -15.33 -21.27
CA ARG A 199 7.45 -15.29 -20.71
C ARG A 199 7.17 -16.55 -19.90
N ILE A 200 6.86 -16.37 -18.63
CA ILE A 200 6.53 -17.42 -17.69
C ILE A 200 5.01 -17.44 -17.51
N VAL A 201 4.39 -18.56 -17.87
CA VAL A 201 2.93 -18.74 -17.82
C VAL A 201 2.46 -19.83 -16.84
N GLU A 202 3.37 -20.30 -15.98
CA GLU A 202 3.08 -21.37 -15.03
C GLU A 202 3.98 -21.31 -13.79
N ARG A 203 3.99 -22.40 -13.01
CA ARG A 203 4.84 -22.49 -11.82
C ARG A 203 6.31 -22.43 -12.22
N CYS A 204 7.01 -21.43 -11.70
CA CYS A 204 8.43 -21.25 -11.94
C CYS A 204 9.21 -21.05 -10.64
N MET A 205 10.47 -21.47 -10.64
CA MET A 205 11.47 -21.21 -9.63
C MET A 205 12.59 -20.38 -10.26
N ILE A 206 13.04 -19.37 -9.53
CA ILE A 206 14.25 -18.62 -9.85
C ILE A 206 15.23 -18.92 -8.71
N LYS A 207 16.18 -19.83 -8.95
CA LYS A 207 17.11 -20.28 -7.90
C LYS A 207 18.25 -19.28 -7.67
N GLY A 208 18.84 -18.79 -8.76
CA GLY A 208 19.93 -17.81 -8.74
C GLY A 208 19.47 -16.37 -8.93
N ASP A 209 20.43 -15.44 -8.89
CA ASP A 209 20.19 -14.05 -9.25
C ASP A 209 20.02 -13.92 -10.77
N LEU A 210 19.11 -13.07 -11.23
CA LEU A 210 18.88 -12.75 -12.64
C LEU A 210 19.23 -11.29 -12.92
N ILE A 211 19.81 -11.02 -14.08
CA ILE A 211 20.13 -9.67 -14.56
C ILE A 211 19.37 -9.43 -15.87
N LEU A 212 18.51 -8.42 -15.84
CA LEU A 212 17.76 -7.93 -17.00
C LEU A 212 18.48 -6.70 -17.56
N SER A 213 19.39 -6.95 -18.50
CA SER A 213 20.14 -5.92 -19.22
C SER A 213 19.27 -5.26 -20.31
N ARG A 214 19.74 -4.16 -20.90
CA ARG A 214 19.05 -3.47 -22.01
C ARG A 214 18.60 -4.44 -23.12
N GLY A 215 17.31 -4.36 -23.47
CA GLY A 215 16.69 -5.23 -24.47
C GLY A 215 16.23 -6.59 -23.94
N MET A 216 16.49 -6.91 -22.67
CA MET A 216 15.91 -8.09 -22.02
C MET A 216 14.57 -7.76 -21.36
N ARG A 217 13.65 -8.71 -21.45
CA ARG A 217 12.30 -8.61 -20.90
C ARG A 217 11.89 -9.92 -20.24
N LEU A 218 11.47 -9.85 -18.99
CA LEU A 218 10.94 -10.97 -18.24
C LEU A 218 9.49 -10.70 -17.89
N VAL A 219 8.59 -11.59 -18.30
CA VAL A 219 7.15 -11.44 -18.12
C VAL A 219 6.60 -12.61 -17.30
N PHE A 220 5.95 -12.33 -16.18
CA PHE A 220 5.14 -13.29 -15.44
C PHE A 220 3.68 -13.03 -15.79
N ASP A 221 3.01 -14.05 -16.34
CA ASP A 221 1.66 -13.93 -16.88
C ASP A 221 0.82 -15.13 -16.45
N HIS A 222 -0.11 -14.95 -15.51
CA HIS A 222 -0.86 -16.05 -14.89
C HIS A 222 0.04 -17.11 -14.23
N ALA A 223 1.18 -16.70 -13.68
CA ALA A 223 2.20 -17.58 -13.13
C ALA A 223 2.26 -17.57 -11.59
N GLU A 224 2.77 -18.66 -10.99
CA GLU A 224 3.24 -18.69 -9.60
C GLU A 224 4.77 -18.78 -9.60
N VAL A 225 5.46 -17.70 -9.28
CA VAL A 225 6.91 -17.62 -9.35
C VAL A 225 7.52 -17.58 -7.95
N ARG A 226 8.39 -18.55 -7.65
CA ARG A 226 9.12 -18.66 -6.38
C ARG A 226 10.56 -18.20 -6.57
N ILE A 227 10.94 -17.11 -5.90
CA ILE A 227 12.24 -16.47 -6.12
C ILE A 227 13.15 -16.68 -4.92
N TYR A 228 14.21 -17.48 -5.11
CA TYR A 228 15.28 -17.71 -4.13
C TYR A 228 16.43 -16.71 -4.30
N GLY A 229 16.82 -16.38 -5.53
CA GLY A 229 17.75 -15.28 -5.81
C GLY A 229 17.09 -13.90 -5.75
N ASN A 230 17.64 -12.95 -6.51
CA ASN A 230 17.13 -11.60 -6.70
C ASN A 230 17.08 -11.28 -8.20
N ILE A 231 16.25 -10.32 -8.60
CA ILE A 231 16.20 -9.82 -9.98
C ILE A 231 16.81 -8.42 -10.00
N LEU A 232 17.81 -8.18 -10.83
CA LEU A 232 18.43 -6.87 -11.05
C LEU A 232 18.09 -6.36 -12.45
N LEU A 233 17.51 -5.18 -12.54
CA LEU A 233 17.25 -4.50 -13.82
C LEU A 233 18.34 -3.46 -14.09
N ASP A 234 19.14 -3.74 -15.12
CA ASP A 234 20.19 -2.89 -15.67
C ASP A 234 19.86 -2.49 -17.13
N GLY A 235 18.70 -1.86 -17.29
CA GLY A 235 18.14 -1.38 -18.55
C GLY A 235 17.07 -2.28 -19.16
N GLY A 236 16.78 -3.43 -18.56
CA GLY A 236 15.72 -4.35 -18.97
C GLY A 236 14.36 -4.06 -18.34
N GLU A 237 13.37 -4.89 -18.68
CA GLU A 237 11.98 -4.74 -18.24
C GLU A 237 11.48 -6.00 -17.50
N LEU A 238 10.80 -5.78 -16.37
CA LEU A 238 10.07 -6.82 -15.62
C LEU A 238 8.59 -6.49 -15.60
N ILE A 239 7.77 -7.42 -16.07
CA ILE A 239 6.30 -7.32 -16.05
C ILE A 239 5.73 -8.47 -15.24
N ILE A 240 4.85 -8.16 -14.29
CA ILE A 240 4.14 -9.11 -13.45
C ILE A 240 2.65 -8.84 -13.58
N GLU A 241 1.95 -9.71 -14.30
CA GLU A 241 0.53 -9.56 -14.62
C GLU A 241 -0.23 -10.82 -14.20
N GLU A 242 -1.36 -10.64 -13.52
CA GLU A 242 -2.26 -11.73 -13.12
C GLU A 242 -1.53 -12.87 -12.37
N SER A 243 -0.44 -12.55 -11.67
CA SER A 243 0.54 -13.52 -11.20
C SER A 243 0.75 -13.45 -9.70
N LYS A 244 1.27 -14.55 -9.15
CA LYS A 244 1.70 -14.63 -7.75
C LYS A 244 3.22 -14.76 -7.68
N MET A 245 3.87 -13.80 -7.05
CA MET A 245 5.30 -13.86 -6.73
C MET A 245 5.50 -14.18 -5.25
N ILE A 246 6.35 -15.15 -4.95
CA ILE A 246 6.64 -15.59 -3.58
C ILE A 246 8.15 -15.53 -3.35
N ARG A 247 8.58 -14.69 -2.42
CA ARG A 247 9.98 -14.64 -1.97
C ARG A 247 10.31 -15.91 -1.17
N LYS A 248 11.43 -16.56 -1.51
CA LYS A 248 11.94 -17.77 -0.85
C LYS A 248 13.38 -17.67 -0.37
N GLY A 249 14.14 -16.69 -0.84
CA GLY A 249 15.54 -16.53 -0.44
C GLY A 249 15.68 -15.83 0.90
N ASP A 250 16.77 -16.16 1.57
CA ASP A 250 17.17 -15.62 2.87
C ASP A 250 18.05 -14.37 2.75
N SER A 251 17.83 -13.57 1.69
CA SER A 251 18.55 -12.32 1.53
C SER A 251 17.79 -11.19 2.20
N HIS A 252 18.50 -10.39 3.00
CA HIS A 252 17.99 -9.11 3.52
C HIS A 252 17.86 -8.02 2.43
N ARG A 253 18.19 -8.32 1.17
CA ARG A 253 18.07 -7.41 0.02
C ARG A 253 16.64 -7.36 -0.50
N ALA A 254 16.34 -6.34 -1.30
CA ALA A 254 15.09 -6.31 -2.06
C ALA A 254 15.07 -7.45 -3.09
N CYS A 255 13.91 -8.07 -3.26
CA CYS A 255 13.73 -9.14 -4.23
C CYS A 255 14.00 -8.67 -5.66
N VAL A 256 13.61 -7.44 -5.98
CA VAL A 256 13.84 -6.80 -7.27
C VAL A 256 14.57 -5.48 -7.05
N ASN A 257 15.67 -5.28 -7.77
CA ASN A 257 16.49 -4.06 -7.73
C ASN A 257 16.49 -3.44 -9.12
N MET A 258 16.31 -2.12 -9.20
CA MET A 258 16.30 -1.37 -10.46
C MET A 258 17.32 -0.25 -10.39
N LYS A 259 18.36 -0.30 -11.24
CA LYS A 259 19.54 0.58 -11.16
C LYS A 259 19.79 1.48 -12.36
N ALA A 260 19.22 1.16 -13.53
CA ALA A 260 19.40 1.96 -14.74
C ALA A 260 18.17 2.81 -15.07
N VAL A 261 18.40 3.99 -15.64
CA VAL A 261 17.36 4.97 -16.03
C VAL A 261 16.39 4.39 -17.06
N GLY A 262 16.86 3.49 -17.93
CA GLY A 262 16.04 2.83 -18.95
C GLY A 262 15.28 1.58 -18.46
N SER A 263 15.44 1.19 -17.20
CA SER A 263 14.75 0.04 -16.63
C SER A 263 13.28 0.34 -16.35
N ARG A 264 12.42 -0.67 -16.47
CA ARG A 264 10.99 -0.55 -16.18
C ARG A 264 10.43 -1.74 -15.42
N ILE A 265 9.59 -1.47 -14.44
CA ILE A 265 8.81 -2.49 -13.71
C ILE A 265 7.32 -2.17 -13.82
N LEU A 266 6.54 -3.15 -14.25
CA LEU A 266 5.08 -3.12 -14.23
C LEU A 266 4.56 -4.28 -13.36
N VAL A 267 3.70 -3.96 -12.39
CA VAL A 267 2.98 -4.94 -11.57
C VAL A 267 1.50 -4.64 -11.64
N GLN A 268 0.71 -5.58 -12.14
CA GLN A 268 -0.72 -5.40 -12.36
C GLN A 268 -1.50 -6.64 -11.94
N ASN A 269 -2.60 -6.42 -11.19
CA ASN A 269 -3.50 -7.47 -10.72
C ASN A 269 -2.78 -8.70 -10.13
N SER A 270 -1.73 -8.44 -9.33
CA SER A 270 -0.80 -9.48 -8.90
C SER A 270 -0.63 -9.51 -7.38
N GLU A 271 -0.25 -10.68 -6.87
CA GLU A 271 0.00 -10.92 -5.45
C GLU A 271 1.50 -11.12 -5.20
N ILE A 272 2.08 -10.30 -4.32
CA ILE A 272 3.50 -10.33 -3.96
C ILE A 272 3.64 -10.66 -2.48
N ASP A 273 3.99 -11.91 -2.18
CA ASP A 273 4.27 -12.39 -0.83
C ASP A 273 5.77 -12.35 -0.54
N CYS A 274 6.20 -11.35 0.23
CA CYS A 274 7.60 -11.22 0.62
C CYS A 274 7.99 -12.12 1.80
N ARG A 275 7.05 -12.86 2.42
CA ARG A 275 7.33 -13.88 3.44
C ARG A 275 8.12 -13.40 4.66
N ASN A 276 8.07 -12.09 4.95
CA ASN A 276 8.89 -11.39 5.94
C ASN A 276 10.39 -11.44 5.63
N MET A 277 10.75 -11.65 4.35
CA MET A 277 12.12 -11.76 3.85
C MET A 277 12.46 -10.52 3.02
N GLY A 278 12.91 -9.46 3.70
CA GLY A 278 13.35 -8.23 3.04
C GLY A 278 12.22 -7.44 2.40
N MET A 279 12.56 -6.75 1.30
CA MET A 279 11.71 -5.80 0.58
C MET A 279 11.24 -6.38 -0.75
N PHE A 280 10.20 -5.79 -1.36
CA PHE A 280 9.81 -6.16 -2.71
C PHE A 280 10.72 -5.47 -3.75
N ILE A 281 10.66 -4.14 -3.83
CA ILE A 281 11.36 -3.36 -4.87
C ILE A 281 12.27 -2.31 -4.22
N ARG A 282 13.53 -2.26 -4.68
CA ARG A 282 14.44 -1.13 -4.50
C ARG A 282 14.78 -0.53 -5.85
N ALA A 283 14.25 0.64 -6.14
CA ALA A 283 14.38 1.33 -7.42
C ALA A 283 15.19 2.63 -7.26
N GLU A 284 16.46 2.59 -7.64
CA GLU A 284 17.38 3.74 -7.63
C GLU A 284 17.33 4.54 -8.93
N ALA A 285 16.73 3.99 -9.98
CA ALA A 285 16.51 4.62 -11.28
C ALA A 285 15.27 4.00 -11.95
N GLY A 286 14.86 4.51 -13.13
CA GLY A 286 13.84 3.88 -13.97
C GLY A 286 12.40 4.20 -13.59
N ASP A 287 11.47 3.49 -14.22
CA ASP A 287 10.02 3.71 -14.08
C ASP A 287 9.33 2.53 -13.39
N LEU A 288 8.51 2.84 -12.37
CA LEU A 288 7.75 1.85 -11.62
C LEU A 288 6.25 2.14 -11.70
N ARG A 289 5.48 1.16 -12.15
CA ARG A 289 4.02 1.17 -12.07
C ARG A 289 3.50 -0.06 -11.35
N VAL A 290 2.70 0.16 -10.31
CA VAL A 290 1.99 -0.87 -9.55
C VAL A 290 0.51 -0.54 -9.51
N GLN A 291 -0.35 -1.47 -9.95
CA GLN A 291 -1.78 -1.24 -10.00
C GLN A 291 -2.59 -2.48 -9.58
N LYS A 292 -3.67 -2.27 -8.81
CA LYS A 292 -4.65 -3.32 -8.46
C LYS A 292 -4.02 -4.57 -7.84
N SER A 293 -2.95 -4.40 -7.08
CA SER A 293 -2.13 -5.51 -6.60
C SER A 293 -2.16 -5.64 -5.08
N LEU A 294 -1.64 -6.75 -4.56
CA LEU A 294 -1.47 -6.99 -3.13
C LEU A 294 0.01 -7.24 -2.82
N ILE A 295 0.63 -6.41 -1.99
CA ILE A 295 2.04 -6.54 -1.58
C ILE A 295 2.10 -6.64 -0.07
N TYR A 296 2.74 -7.68 0.47
CA TYR A 296 2.60 -7.95 1.89
C TYR A 296 3.73 -8.76 2.52
N ARG A 297 3.80 -8.71 3.86
CA ARG A 297 4.80 -9.41 4.68
C ARG A 297 6.22 -9.00 4.31
N THR A 298 6.54 -7.72 4.46
CA THR A 298 7.89 -7.17 4.21
C THR A 298 8.57 -6.82 5.52
N THR A 299 9.90 -6.92 5.56
CA THR A 299 10.72 -6.55 6.71
C THR A 299 11.98 -5.82 6.26
N ARG A 300 12.73 -5.26 7.23
CA ARG A 300 14.07 -4.68 7.04
C ARG A 300 14.11 -3.44 6.11
N GLY A 301 12.96 -2.98 5.61
CA GLY A 301 12.82 -1.78 4.80
C GLY A 301 11.42 -1.67 4.20
N ALA A 302 11.14 -0.52 3.58
CA ALA A 302 9.89 -0.29 2.85
C ALA A 302 9.64 -1.40 1.82
N ALA A 303 8.39 -1.86 1.67
CA ALA A 303 8.04 -2.80 0.60
C ALA A 303 8.49 -2.28 -0.79
N ILE A 304 8.26 -0.98 -1.04
CA ILE A 304 8.75 -0.25 -2.21
C ILE A 304 9.62 0.91 -1.75
N ARG A 305 10.87 0.94 -2.23
CA ARG A 305 11.82 2.01 -2.00
C ARG A 305 12.20 2.66 -3.33
N PHE A 306 11.91 3.95 -3.50
CA PHE A 306 11.98 4.59 -4.81
C PHE A 306 12.74 5.93 -4.81
N TRP A 307 13.69 6.03 -5.74
CA TRP A 307 14.47 7.22 -6.11
C TRP A 307 14.62 7.37 -7.63
N GLY A 308 13.84 6.62 -8.41
CA GLY A 308 13.92 6.62 -9.86
C GLY A 308 13.19 7.80 -10.53
N ASN A 309 12.92 7.67 -11.83
CA ASN A 309 12.36 8.73 -12.66
C ASN A 309 10.88 8.97 -12.38
N SER A 310 10.08 7.90 -12.39
CA SER A 310 8.63 7.99 -12.16
C SER A 310 8.07 6.79 -11.39
N ILE A 311 7.19 7.07 -10.42
CA ILE A 311 6.48 6.05 -9.66
C ILE A 311 4.97 6.32 -9.66
N GLN A 312 4.20 5.28 -9.99
CA GLN A 312 2.75 5.28 -9.86
C GLN A 312 2.29 4.02 -9.13
N VAL A 313 1.65 4.20 -7.97
CA VAL A 313 1.04 3.13 -7.19
C VAL A 313 -0.44 3.43 -7.04
N ALA A 314 -1.29 2.62 -7.65
CA ALA A 314 -2.73 2.84 -7.70
C ALA A 314 -3.52 1.61 -7.23
N GLU A 315 -4.58 1.82 -6.47
CA GLU A 315 -5.56 0.78 -6.10
C GLU A 315 -4.89 -0.49 -5.52
N THR A 316 -3.81 -0.32 -4.77
CA THR A 316 -2.96 -1.43 -4.30
C THR A 316 -3.06 -1.55 -2.79
N ASP A 317 -3.14 -2.80 -2.32
CA ASP A 317 -3.21 -3.13 -0.91
C ASP A 317 -1.82 -3.51 -0.39
N PHE A 318 -1.43 -2.88 0.73
CA PHE A 318 -0.21 -3.17 1.49
C PHE A 318 -0.58 -3.70 2.87
N PHE A 319 0.09 -4.77 3.29
CA PHE A 319 -0.27 -5.48 4.52
C PHE A 319 0.94 -6.07 5.23
N ASP A 320 1.02 -5.88 6.56
CA ASP A 320 2.13 -6.37 7.40
C ASP A 320 3.50 -5.96 6.81
N CYS A 321 3.67 -4.65 6.60
CA CYS A 321 4.88 -4.07 6.02
C CYS A 321 5.67 -3.33 7.10
N TYR A 322 6.86 -3.82 7.43
CA TYR A 322 7.70 -3.28 8.49
C TYR A 322 9.03 -2.71 7.96
N SER A 323 9.34 -1.48 8.34
CA SER A 323 10.61 -0.80 8.04
C SER A 323 11.26 -0.27 9.32
N PRO A 324 12.53 -0.55 9.62
CA PRO A 324 13.26 0.13 10.69
C PRO A 324 13.65 1.58 10.33
N GLU A 325 13.40 1.99 9.07
CA GLU A 325 13.63 3.32 8.55
C GLU A 325 12.29 4.01 8.23
N ASP A 326 12.25 4.83 7.18
CA ASP A 326 11.06 5.58 6.79
C ASP A 326 10.18 4.76 5.83
N GLY A 327 8.86 4.96 5.93
CA GLY A 327 7.88 4.35 5.03
C GLY A 327 7.78 2.83 5.20
N GLY A 328 6.84 2.34 6.01
CA GLY A 328 6.71 0.90 6.25
C GLY A 328 6.39 0.13 4.97
N ALA A 329 5.47 0.66 4.17
CA ALA A 329 5.10 0.11 2.87
C ALA A 329 5.82 0.82 1.71
N ILE A 330 5.82 2.15 1.69
CA ILE A 330 6.35 2.92 0.56
C ILE A 330 7.25 4.05 1.06
N MET A 331 8.45 4.16 0.50
CA MET A 331 9.31 5.33 0.63
C MET A 331 9.64 5.91 -0.75
N ILE A 332 9.23 7.16 -1.00
CA ILE A 332 9.52 7.91 -2.22
C ILE A 332 10.37 9.13 -1.87
N ARG A 333 11.55 9.24 -2.50
CA ARG A 333 12.47 10.37 -2.28
C ARG A 333 12.66 11.28 -3.49
N THR A 334 11.97 10.99 -4.59
CA THR A 334 11.90 11.88 -5.77
C THR A 334 10.57 12.62 -5.80
N PRO A 335 10.49 13.80 -6.44
CA PRO A 335 9.23 14.51 -6.65
C PRO A 335 8.32 13.74 -7.64
N ASP A 336 7.08 14.21 -7.79
CA ASP A 336 6.13 13.79 -8.82
C ASP A 336 5.65 12.32 -8.80
N GLY A 337 5.89 11.58 -7.71
CA GLY A 337 5.30 10.27 -7.49
C GLY A 337 3.82 10.33 -7.17
N ILE A 338 3.07 9.28 -7.56
CA ILE A 338 1.62 9.18 -7.33
C ILE A 338 1.31 7.93 -6.51
N VAL A 339 0.63 8.12 -5.38
CA VAL A 339 0.04 7.05 -4.56
C VAL A 339 -1.46 7.32 -4.43
N ARG A 340 -2.31 6.53 -5.09
CA ARG A 340 -3.75 6.79 -5.19
C ARG A 340 -4.61 5.58 -4.88
N GLY A 341 -5.65 5.75 -4.06
CA GLY A 341 -6.65 4.70 -3.87
C GLY A 341 -6.12 3.45 -3.16
N CYS A 342 -4.95 3.55 -2.52
CA CYS A 342 -4.27 2.42 -1.89
C CYS A 342 -4.79 2.18 -0.47
N ARG A 343 -4.64 0.95 0.02
CA ARG A 343 -4.97 0.59 1.40
C ARG A 343 -3.72 0.08 2.11
N PHE A 344 -3.44 0.62 3.28
CA PHE A 344 -2.30 0.26 4.11
C PHE A 344 -2.82 -0.29 5.42
N ARG A 345 -2.42 -1.51 5.76
CA ARG A 345 -2.90 -2.22 6.95
C ARG A 345 -1.73 -2.78 7.73
N ARG A 346 -1.64 -2.44 9.02
CA ARG A 346 -0.56 -2.90 9.91
C ARG A 346 0.83 -2.66 9.31
N CYS A 347 1.04 -1.42 8.87
CA CYS A 347 2.34 -0.97 8.43
C CYS A 347 3.05 -0.25 9.58
N GLU A 348 4.33 -0.48 9.73
CA GLU A 348 5.13 0.10 10.81
C GLU A 348 6.46 0.64 10.29
N ALA A 349 6.84 1.82 10.78
CA ALA A 349 8.06 2.50 10.39
C ALA A 349 8.66 3.33 11.52
N LYS A 350 9.88 3.84 11.33
CA LYS A 350 10.44 4.90 12.16
C LYS A 350 9.71 6.23 11.94
N ARG A 351 9.44 6.58 10.68
CA ARG A 351 8.64 7.75 10.26
C ARG A 351 7.74 7.37 9.10
N GLY A 352 6.49 7.79 9.12
CA GLY A 352 5.51 7.45 8.09
C GLY A 352 5.19 5.96 8.12
N GLY A 353 4.41 5.53 9.11
CA GLY A 353 4.15 4.10 9.38
C GLY A 353 3.79 3.29 8.14
N ALA A 354 3.07 3.90 7.18
CA ALA A 354 2.87 3.33 5.86
C ALA A 354 3.70 4.02 4.77
N VAL A 355 3.65 5.35 4.68
CA VAL A 355 4.21 6.11 3.56
C VAL A 355 5.14 7.20 4.03
N PHE A 356 6.35 7.24 3.47
CA PHE A 356 7.22 8.40 3.48
C PHE A 356 7.30 8.98 2.07
N ALA A 357 7.10 10.29 1.95
CA ALA A 357 7.19 11.00 0.67
C ALA A 357 7.81 12.38 0.83
N VAL A 358 8.33 12.94 -0.26
CA VAL A 358 8.89 14.30 -0.33
C VAL A 358 7.99 15.24 -1.14
N GLU A 359 8.29 16.54 -1.10
CA GLU A 359 7.58 17.57 -1.86
C GLU A 359 7.42 17.20 -3.35
N GLY A 360 6.25 17.51 -3.92
CA GLY A 360 5.87 17.17 -5.31
C GLY A 360 5.10 15.85 -5.42
N ASN A 361 5.24 14.93 -4.46
CA ASN A 361 4.47 13.68 -4.48
C ASN A 361 2.98 13.92 -4.19
N LYS A 362 2.12 13.15 -4.85
CA LYS A 362 0.67 13.13 -4.63
C LYS A 362 0.24 11.87 -3.90
N ILE A 363 -0.50 12.02 -2.80
CA ILE A 363 -1.04 10.93 -1.99
C ILE A 363 -2.53 11.20 -1.80
N ASP A 364 -3.40 10.47 -2.48
CA ASP A 364 -4.82 10.79 -2.50
C ASP A 364 -5.75 9.58 -2.44
N HIS A 365 -6.90 9.73 -1.75
CA HIS A 365 -7.92 8.69 -1.62
C HIS A 365 -7.41 7.38 -0.99
N CYS A 366 -6.41 7.46 -0.10
CA CYS A 366 -5.82 6.30 0.55
C CYS A 366 -6.46 6.03 1.92
N LYS A 367 -6.45 4.76 2.34
CA LYS A 367 -6.92 4.32 3.65
C LYS A 367 -5.80 3.67 4.45
N PHE A 368 -5.68 4.06 5.71
CA PHE A 368 -4.69 3.56 6.66
C PHE A 368 -5.40 2.94 7.86
N ASP A 369 -5.05 1.70 8.20
CA ASP A 369 -5.65 0.96 9.30
C ASP A 369 -4.54 0.30 10.13
N GLN A 370 -4.51 0.60 11.43
CA GLN A 370 -3.52 0.04 12.38
C GLN A 370 -2.06 0.32 11.97
N CYS A 371 -1.79 1.47 11.35
CA CYS A 371 -0.42 1.89 11.06
C CYS A 371 0.23 2.52 12.30
N ASN A 372 1.48 2.16 12.57
CA ASN A 372 2.21 2.55 13.77
C ASN A 372 3.55 3.18 13.43
N VAL A 373 4.05 4.04 14.33
CA VAL A 373 5.33 4.72 14.13
C VAL A 373 6.10 4.86 15.44
N ALA A 374 7.44 4.82 15.34
CA ALA A 374 8.32 5.05 16.48
C ALA A 374 8.50 6.55 16.80
N GLU A 375 8.49 7.41 15.79
CA GLU A 375 8.69 8.87 15.95
C GLU A 375 7.47 9.69 15.50
N TYR A 376 7.24 9.83 14.18
CA TYR A 376 6.24 10.78 13.65
C TYR A 376 5.55 10.28 12.38
N GLY A 377 4.27 10.64 12.23
CA GLY A 377 3.45 10.28 11.08
C GLY A 377 3.00 8.83 11.16
N ALA A 378 1.95 8.56 11.94
CA ALA A 378 1.47 7.18 12.17
C ALA A 378 1.13 6.47 10.85
N ALA A 379 0.67 7.23 9.85
CA ALA A 379 0.40 6.76 8.50
C ALA A 379 1.38 7.38 7.48
N VAL A 380 1.43 8.71 7.42
CA VAL A 380 2.16 9.45 6.39
C VAL A 380 3.14 10.43 7.03
N PHE A 381 4.39 10.38 6.59
CA PHE A 381 5.38 11.42 6.84
C PHE A 381 5.74 12.10 5.53
N TYR A 382 5.46 13.40 5.44
CA TYR A 382 5.62 14.18 4.21
C TYR A 382 6.67 15.27 4.39
N HIS A 383 7.82 15.11 3.74
CA HIS A 383 8.90 16.10 3.76
C HIS A 383 8.65 17.18 2.71
N GLY A 384 8.02 18.27 3.11
CA GLY A 384 7.60 19.36 2.23
C GLY A 384 6.24 19.91 2.62
N PHE A 385 5.66 20.75 1.78
CA PHE A 385 4.32 21.30 2.05
C PHE A 385 3.20 20.32 1.70
N VAL A 386 2.34 20.05 2.67
CA VAL A 386 1.07 19.35 2.49
C VAL A 386 0.03 20.36 2.01
N ARG A 387 -0.42 20.22 0.76
CA ARG A 387 -1.44 21.06 0.12
C ARG A 387 -2.50 20.18 -0.55
N ALA A 388 -3.03 20.60 -1.69
CA ALA A 388 -4.00 19.84 -2.49
C ALA A 388 -3.46 18.50 -3.05
N ASN A 389 -2.18 18.21 -2.88
CA ASN A 389 -1.54 16.97 -3.31
C ASN A 389 -1.67 15.83 -2.29
N VAL A 390 -1.98 16.12 -1.02
CA VAL A 390 -2.15 15.10 0.02
C VAL A 390 -3.52 15.27 0.65
N HIS A 391 -4.50 14.47 0.23
CA HIS A 391 -5.91 14.72 0.55
C HIS A 391 -6.79 13.46 0.47
N HIS A 392 -8.00 13.52 1.04
CA HIS A 392 -8.93 12.38 1.15
C HIS A 392 -8.29 11.13 1.78
N LEU A 393 -7.51 11.33 2.84
CA LEU A 393 -6.89 10.24 3.59
C LEU A 393 -7.82 9.82 4.73
N GLN A 394 -8.01 8.52 4.89
CA GLN A 394 -8.83 7.95 5.96
C GLN A 394 -7.94 7.15 6.91
N TYR A 395 -8.09 7.40 8.22
CA TYR A 395 -7.31 6.72 9.24
C TYR A 395 -8.23 5.93 10.18
N ARG A 396 -7.75 4.77 10.62
CA ARG A 396 -8.43 3.95 11.62
C ARG A 396 -7.38 3.32 12.52
N ALA A 397 -7.51 3.56 13.83
CA ALA A 397 -6.64 2.94 14.85
C ALA A 397 -5.13 3.08 14.55
N CYS A 398 -4.71 4.18 13.94
CA CYS A 398 -3.30 4.49 13.72
C CYS A 398 -2.70 5.08 15.01
N CYS A 399 -1.44 4.75 15.31
CA CYS A 399 -0.79 5.19 16.54
C CYS A 399 0.51 5.95 16.24
N PRO A 400 0.71 7.16 16.80
CA PRO A 400 -0.19 7.87 17.73
C PRO A 400 -1.40 8.52 17.03
N GLU A 401 -2.52 8.63 17.77
CA GLU A 401 -3.74 9.29 17.31
C GLU A 401 -3.58 10.82 17.22
N GLY A 402 -4.15 11.44 16.18
CA GLY A 402 -4.05 12.88 15.92
C GLY A 402 -2.73 13.35 15.27
N VAL A 403 -1.84 12.41 14.94
CA VAL A 403 -0.57 12.64 14.23
C VAL A 403 -0.37 11.63 13.10
N GLU A 404 -1.47 11.26 12.43
CA GLU A 404 -1.46 10.25 11.38
C GLU A 404 -0.72 10.74 10.14
N THR A 405 -0.96 12.00 9.75
CA THR A 405 -0.16 12.69 8.74
C THR A 405 0.66 13.78 9.40
N VAL A 406 1.97 13.72 9.20
CA VAL A 406 2.91 14.74 9.66
C VAL A 406 3.61 15.39 8.48
N GLN A 407 3.55 16.72 8.46
CA GLN A 407 4.31 17.58 7.57
C GLN A 407 5.67 17.93 8.20
N TYR A 408 6.76 17.82 7.45
CA TYR A 408 8.10 18.20 7.91
C TYR A 408 8.66 19.32 7.04
N LEU A 409 8.87 20.50 7.66
CA LEU A 409 9.36 21.71 7.02
C LEU A 409 10.82 21.96 7.41
N ALA A 410 11.74 21.52 6.56
CA ALA A 410 13.19 21.70 6.72
C ALA A 410 13.82 22.37 5.49
N LYS A 411 13.28 23.53 5.10
CA LYS A 411 13.75 24.24 3.90
C LYS A 411 15.22 24.66 4.10
N MET A 412 16.02 24.59 3.03
CA MET A 412 17.36 25.22 2.94
C MET A 412 17.19 26.75 2.92
N GLY A 413 16.73 27.34 4.03
CA GLY A 413 16.41 28.76 4.16
C GLY A 413 15.24 29.05 5.10
N THR A 414 14.72 30.28 5.04
CA THR A 414 13.57 30.71 5.84
C THR A 414 12.25 30.34 5.16
N PHE A 415 11.31 29.78 5.91
CA PHE A 415 9.92 29.69 5.49
C PHE A 415 9.27 31.08 5.62
N GLN A 416 9.28 31.82 4.51
CA GLN A 416 8.66 33.14 4.41
C GLN A 416 7.17 33.01 4.02
N VAL A 417 6.32 33.66 4.81
CA VAL A 417 4.87 33.77 4.57
C VAL A 417 4.59 35.22 4.16
N THR A 418 4.44 35.45 2.86
CA THR A 418 4.15 36.78 2.27
C THR A 418 2.67 37.01 1.96
N GLY A 419 1.90 35.92 1.84
CA GLY A 419 0.44 35.95 1.70
C GLY A 419 -0.23 35.11 2.80
N GLN A 420 -1.41 34.56 2.52
CA GLN A 420 -2.07 33.66 3.46
C GLN A 420 -1.50 32.23 3.36
N TYR A 421 -1.11 31.65 4.48
CA TYR A 421 -0.72 30.25 4.59
C TYR A 421 -1.49 29.55 5.72
N HIS A 422 -1.99 28.34 5.45
CA HIS A 422 -2.77 27.55 6.40
C HIS A 422 -2.03 26.25 6.74
N ILE A 423 -1.72 26.05 8.03
CA ILE A 423 -1.25 24.78 8.59
C ILE A 423 -2.45 24.09 9.25
N PHE A 424 -2.86 22.95 8.70
CA PHE A 424 -4.02 22.15 9.15
C PHE A 424 -3.67 20.69 9.43
N VAL A 425 -2.38 20.35 9.38
CA VAL A 425 -1.85 19.02 9.70
C VAL A 425 -0.74 19.18 10.72
N SER A 426 -0.56 18.16 11.56
CA SER A 426 0.55 18.12 12.51
C SER A 426 1.87 18.36 11.76
N THR A 427 2.67 19.31 12.25
CA THR A 427 3.82 19.84 11.51
C THR A 427 5.04 19.95 12.40
N ILE A 428 6.17 19.47 11.90
CA ILE A 428 7.49 19.71 12.46
C ILE A 428 8.11 20.91 11.72
N ILE A 429 8.45 21.95 12.46
CA ILE A 429 9.07 23.18 11.95
C ILE A 429 10.55 23.11 12.28
N ASP A 430 11.34 22.72 11.28
CA ASP A 430 12.78 22.57 11.35
C ASP A 430 13.52 23.57 10.45
N CYS A 431 12.91 24.75 10.29
CA CYS A 431 13.50 25.91 9.64
C CYS A 431 12.95 27.20 10.26
N PRO A 432 13.67 28.34 10.16
CA PRO A 432 13.16 29.63 10.60
C PRO A 432 11.86 29.99 9.88
N VAL A 433 10.85 30.46 10.62
CA VAL A 433 9.58 30.93 10.04
C VAL A 433 9.48 32.43 10.20
N LEU A 434 9.21 33.13 9.09
CA LEU A 434 8.99 34.57 9.08
C LEU A 434 7.67 34.88 8.36
N VAL A 435 6.71 35.40 9.12
CA VAL A 435 5.48 35.97 8.57
C VAL A 435 5.71 37.45 8.34
N GLU A 436 5.77 37.84 7.06
CA GLU A 436 5.99 39.23 6.66
C GLU A 436 4.78 40.12 7.00
N ALA A 437 4.93 41.44 6.92
CA ALA A 437 3.88 42.40 7.31
C ALA A 437 2.53 42.17 6.58
N GLU A 438 2.58 41.80 5.29
CA GLU A 438 1.40 41.45 4.50
C GLU A 438 1.01 39.96 4.59
N GLY A 439 1.84 39.14 5.24
CA GLY A 439 1.59 37.72 5.44
C GLY A 439 0.52 37.45 6.50
N SER A 440 -0.15 36.31 6.35
CA SER A 440 -1.08 35.77 7.35
C SER A 440 -0.86 34.28 7.54
N LEU A 441 -0.40 33.89 8.73
CA LEU A 441 -0.27 32.50 9.13
C LEU A 441 -1.49 32.07 9.96
N ILE A 442 -2.20 31.07 9.45
CA ILE A 442 -3.35 30.45 10.11
C ILE A 442 -2.95 29.02 10.47
N ILE A 443 -3.21 28.62 11.72
CA ILE A 443 -2.87 27.29 12.24
C ILE A 443 -4.09 26.76 12.98
N GLU A 444 -4.67 25.68 12.49
CA GLU A 444 -5.89 25.10 13.06
C GLU A 444 -5.76 23.58 13.22
N ASP A 445 -6.25 23.05 14.34
CA ASP A 445 -6.41 21.60 14.59
C ASP A 445 -5.13 20.77 14.35
N ALA A 446 -3.97 21.29 14.80
CA ALA A 446 -2.67 20.71 14.51
C ALA A 446 -1.73 20.69 15.72
N ASN A 447 -0.85 19.68 15.78
CA ASN A 447 0.32 19.69 16.68
C ASN A 447 1.51 20.31 15.96
N LEU A 448 2.17 21.30 16.56
CA LEU A 448 3.40 21.89 16.06
C LEU A 448 4.59 21.51 16.93
N TYR A 449 5.60 20.90 16.31
CA TYR A 449 6.88 20.59 16.95
C TYR A 449 7.90 21.62 16.47
N LEU A 450 8.33 22.50 17.37
CA LEU A 450 9.20 23.62 17.04
C LEU A 450 10.66 23.29 17.35
N ASN A 451 11.49 23.31 16.32
CA ASN A 451 12.95 23.41 16.46
C ASN A 451 13.43 24.86 16.23
N ASN A 452 12.58 25.72 15.66
CA ASN A 452 12.83 27.14 15.41
C ASN A 452 11.60 27.99 15.80
N PRO A 453 11.81 29.24 16.24
CA PRO A 453 10.72 30.14 16.60
C PRO A 453 9.90 30.58 15.39
N ILE A 454 8.61 30.84 15.61
CA ILE A 454 7.75 31.51 14.63
C ILE A 454 7.88 33.02 14.82
N ARG A 455 8.49 33.72 13.86
CA ARG A 455 8.56 35.18 13.85
C ARG A 455 7.43 35.75 13.00
N CYS A 456 6.71 36.74 13.51
CA CYS A 456 5.57 37.31 12.82
C CYS A 456 5.54 38.84 12.92
N ARG A 457 5.44 39.49 11.76
CA ARG A 457 5.18 40.93 11.57
C ARG A 457 3.80 41.19 10.96
N GLY A 458 3.18 40.16 10.38
CA GLY A 458 1.85 40.22 9.78
C GLY A 458 0.75 39.75 10.72
N SER A 459 -0.08 38.81 10.24
CA SER A 459 -1.19 38.22 10.99
C SER A 459 -0.89 36.80 11.46
N LEU A 460 -1.26 36.50 12.71
CA LEU A 460 -1.14 35.15 13.30
C LEU A 460 -2.46 34.71 13.93
N GLN A 461 -3.04 33.62 13.44
CA GLN A 461 -4.24 33.02 14.00
C GLN A 461 -3.97 31.57 14.36
N MET A 462 -4.26 31.19 15.60
CA MET A 462 -4.09 29.84 16.13
C MET A 462 -5.38 29.38 16.80
N LYS A 463 -5.88 28.20 16.43
CA LYS A 463 -7.07 27.58 17.00
C LYS A 463 -6.86 26.09 17.21
N ASN A 464 -7.14 25.56 18.42
CA ASN A 464 -6.98 24.13 18.72
C ASN A 464 -5.57 23.58 18.42
N VAL A 465 -4.53 24.40 18.68
CA VAL A 465 -3.14 24.07 18.35
C VAL A 465 -2.38 23.67 19.60
N ARG A 466 -1.60 22.59 19.54
CA ARG A 466 -0.59 22.27 20.56
C ARG A 466 0.80 22.58 20.02
N LEU A 467 1.47 23.56 20.59
CA LEU A 467 2.85 23.92 20.32
C LEU A 467 3.77 23.26 21.34
N ILE A 468 4.77 22.54 20.85
CA ILE A 468 5.75 21.80 21.65
C ILE A 468 7.14 22.25 21.25
N SER A 469 7.89 22.78 22.22
CA SER A 469 9.31 23.08 22.06
C SER A 469 10.12 21.78 22.05
N ASN A 470 10.77 21.46 20.93
CA ASN A 470 11.54 20.21 20.81
C ASN A 470 13.04 20.44 21.02
N HIS A 471 13.67 21.27 20.18
CA HIS A 471 15.12 21.56 20.25
C HIS A 471 15.48 23.04 20.50
N MET A 472 14.51 23.83 20.96
CA MET A 472 14.72 25.24 21.29
C MET A 472 15.16 25.42 22.75
N GLN A 473 16.00 26.44 23.01
CA GLN A 473 16.46 26.85 24.35
C GLN A 473 16.57 28.38 24.41
N ASP A 474 16.25 28.97 25.57
CA ASP A 474 16.46 30.40 25.90
C ASP A 474 15.89 31.38 24.86
N THR A 475 14.77 31.00 24.23
CA THR A 475 14.05 31.81 23.27
C THR A 475 12.55 31.52 23.37
N ASP A 476 11.72 32.42 22.86
CA ASP A 476 10.27 32.25 22.82
C ASP A 476 9.85 31.37 21.64
N MET A 477 8.84 30.51 21.84
CA MET A 477 8.25 29.71 20.76
C MET A 477 7.66 30.59 19.64
N VAL A 478 7.09 31.74 20.01
CA VAL A 478 6.48 32.69 19.09
C VAL A 478 6.99 34.11 19.37
N ILE A 479 7.40 34.82 18.32
CA ILE A 479 7.92 36.19 18.42
C ILE A 479 7.07 37.07 17.51
N LEU A 480 6.30 37.98 18.09
CA LEU A 480 5.47 38.96 17.39
C LEU A 480 6.12 40.35 17.48
N GLU A 481 6.33 40.98 16.32
CA GLU A 481 6.95 42.29 16.16
C GLU A 481 5.99 43.23 15.43
N HIS A 482 5.28 44.09 16.16
CA HIS A 482 4.24 44.97 15.59
C HIS A 482 3.20 44.23 14.72
N ALA A 483 2.95 42.97 15.04
CA ALA A 483 1.99 42.12 14.36
C ALA A 483 0.54 42.58 14.63
N ARG A 484 -0.32 42.28 13.66
CA ARG A 484 -1.74 42.62 13.66
C ARG A 484 -2.60 41.36 13.73
N ASN A 485 -3.85 41.50 14.16
CA ASN A 485 -4.83 40.40 14.15
C ASN A 485 -4.34 39.09 14.84
N CYS A 486 -3.56 39.22 15.92
CA CYS A 486 -3.02 38.09 16.65
C CYS A 486 -4.09 37.45 17.55
N ARG A 487 -4.62 36.30 17.13
CA ARG A 487 -5.70 35.58 17.82
C ARG A 487 -5.27 34.16 18.16
N ILE A 488 -5.30 33.83 19.44
CA ILE A 488 -4.93 32.51 19.97
C ILE A 488 -6.13 31.99 20.76
N HIS A 489 -6.70 30.86 20.34
CA HIS A 489 -7.90 30.29 20.94
C HIS A 489 -7.76 28.79 21.16
N HIS A 490 -7.97 28.34 22.40
CA HIS A 490 -7.95 26.93 22.75
C HIS A 490 -6.63 26.24 22.35
N CYS A 491 -5.51 26.89 22.64
CA CYS A 491 -4.17 26.40 22.30
C CYS A 491 -3.42 25.93 23.54
N GLU A 492 -2.46 25.03 23.34
CA GLU A 492 -1.51 24.60 24.36
C GLU A 492 -0.10 25.01 23.93
N PHE A 493 0.62 25.70 24.80
CA PHE A 493 2.03 26.07 24.64
C PHE A 493 2.84 25.32 25.70
N ASN A 494 3.64 24.35 25.27
CA ASN A 494 4.49 23.55 26.15
C ASN A 494 5.97 23.85 25.86
N GLY A 495 6.59 24.65 26.72
CA GLY A 495 8.00 25.05 26.58
C GLY A 495 9.00 23.96 27.01
N MET A 496 8.52 22.79 27.43
CA MET A 496 9.34 21.64 27.84
C MET A 496 10.41 21.97 28.90
N GLY A 497 10.18 23.01 29.69
CA GLY A 497 11.10 23.49 30.73
C GLY A 497 12.40 24.08 30.17
N LYS A 498 12.38 24.58 28.92
CA LYS A 498 13.58 25.14 28.25
C LYS A 498 13.34 26.46 27.53
N THR A 499 12.10 26.79 27.17
CA THR A 499 11.78 27.96 26.34
C THR A 499 10.78 28.89 27.00
N GLY A 500 10.72 30.12 26.46
CA GLY A 500 9.64 31.07 26.69
C GLY A 500 8.41 30.75 25.82
N GLY A 501 7.27 31.34 26.17
CA GLY A 501 6.01 31.12 25.46
C GLY A 501 5.90 31.98 24.21
N MET A 502 5.67 33.28 24.40
CA MET A 502 5.51 34.23 23.31
C MET A 502 5.96 35.64 23.71
N SER A 503 6.75 36.30 22.85
CA SER A 503 7.00 37.75 22.91
C SER A 503 6.07 38.49 21.95
N ALA A 504 5.48 39.59 22.41
CA ALA A 504 4.41 40.31 21.72
C ALA A 504 4.63 41.83 21.64
N SER A 505 5.88 42.24 21.34
CA SER A 505 6.30 43.65 21.33
C SER A 505 5.46 44.52 20.39
N GLY A 506 4.80 45.54 20.94
CA GLY A 506 3.96 46.46 20.17
C GLY A 506 2.70 45.83 19.58
N CYS A 507 2.32 44.62 20.01
CA CYS A 507 1.23 43.85 19.44
C CYS A 507 0.01 43.82 20.38
N ARG A 508 -1.19 44.05 19.82
CA ARG A 508 -2.46 43.74 20.48
C ARG A 508 -2.82 42.28 20.21
N ILE A 509 -2.80 41.46 21.25
CA ILE A 509 -3.10 40.03 21.17
C ILE A 509 -4.41 39.70 21.87
N THR A 510 -5.14 38.71 21.35
CA THR A 510 -6.28 38.08 22.03
C THR A 510 -5.94 36.63 22.29
N VAL A 511 -5.90 36.23 23.56
CA VAL A 511 -5.57 34.85 23.98
C VAL A 511 -6.71 34.33 24.84
N THR A 512 -7.33 33.24 24.42
CA THR A 512 -8.53 32.72 25.08
C THR A 512 -8.53 31.21 25.23
N LYS A 513 -8.95 30.69 26.38
CA LYS A 513 -9.10 29.24 26.63
C LYS A 513 -7.81 28.42 26.43
N SER A 514 -6.65 29.05 26.63
CA SER A 514 -5.36 28.45 26.30
C SER A 514 -4.57 28.05 27.54
N LEU A 515 -3.70 27.04 27.39
CA LEU A 515 -2.79 26.53 28.42
C LEU A 515 -1.34 26.89 28.06
N PHE A 516 -0.64 27.55 28.96
CA PHE A 516 0.81 27.73 28.90
C PHE A 516 1.43 26.90 30.02
N ARG A 517 2.32 25.97 29.68
CA ARG A 517 2.96 25.08 30.65
C ARG A 517 4.44 24.86 30.42
N ASN A 518 5.15 24.56 31.51
CA ASN A 518 6.56 24.21 31.49
C ASN A 518 7.42 25.28 30.80
N ILE A 519 7.26 26.54 31.20
CA ILE A 519 7.94 27.68 30.59
C ILE A 519 9.07 28.13 31.53
N SER A 520 10.31 28.21 31.07
CA SER A 520 11.47 28.60 31.90
C SER A 520 12.57 29.38 31.18
N GLY A 521 12.63 29.36 29.85
CA GLY A 521 13.59 30.16 29.07
C GLY A 521 13.10 31.58 28.76
N GLY A 522 12.10 32.06 29.51
CA GLY A 522 11.36 33.30 29.25
C GLY A 522 9.99 33.30 29.92
N ARG A 523 9.19 34.34 29.65
CA ARG A 523 7.81 34.42 30.17
C ARG A 523 6.83 33.67 29.27
N ALA A 524 5.66 33.30 29.80
CA ALA A 524 4.63 32.69 28.98
C ALA A 524 4.08 33.67 27.94
N ILE A 525 3.83 34.92 28.35
CA ILE A 525 3.52 36.04 27.45
C ILE A 525 4.37 37.24 27.89
N TYR A 526 5.18 37.76 26.99
CA TYR A 526 6.08 38.88 27.23
C TYR A 526 5.74 40.09 26.35
N ASN A 527 5.82 41.27 26.95
CA ASN A 527 5.76 42.59 26.31
C ASN A 527 4.53 42.86 25.42
N ALA A 528 3.37 42.31 25.76
CA ALA A 528 2.14 42.53 25.00
C ALA A 528 1.56 43.94 25.23
N TYR A 529 1.09 44.61 24.18
CA TYR A 529 0.47 45.93 24.26
C TYR A 529 -1.07 45.83 24.31
N SER A 530 -1.66 46.20 25.44
CA SER A 530 -3.10 46.16 25.71
C SER A 530 -3.76 44.81 25.33
N PRO A 531 -3.23 43.66 25.80
CA PRO A 531 -3.77 42.35 25.46
C PRO A 531 -5.17 42.10 26.05
N GLU A 532 -5.91 41.19 25.42
CA GLU A 532 -7.11 40.56 25.96
C GLU A 532 -6.82 39.09 26.26
N ILE A 533 -6.68 38.73 27.54
CA ILE A 533 -6.37 37.35 27.97
C ILE A 533 -7.53 36.84 28.81
N ARG A 534 -8.20 35.77 28.37
CA ARG A 534 -9.40 35.27 29.05
C ARG A 534 -9.43 33.76 29.18
N GLU A 535 -9.82 33.26 30.35
CA GLU A 535 -10.04 31.82 30.57
C GLU A 535 -8.79 30.97 30.27
N CYS A 536 -7.60 31.52 30.51
CA CYS A 536 -6.33 30.85 30.26
C CYS A 536 -5.75 30.25 31.54
N VAL A 537 -4.94 29.21 31.38
CA VAL A 537 -4.18 28.58 32.46
C VAL A 537 -2.70 28.76 32.22
N PHE A 538 -1.99 29.25 33.23
CA PHE A 538 -0.54 29.39 33.25
C PHE A 538 -0.01 28.50 34.36
N ASN A 539 0.72 27.44 34.01
CA ASN A 539 1.21 26.46 34.95
C ASN A 539 2.73 26.30 34.83
N PHE A 540 3.45 26.41 35.94
CA PHE A 540 4.90 26.23 35.96
C PHE A 540 5.63 27.17 34.98
N CYS A 541 5.42 28.48 35.14
CA CYS A 541 6.13 29.53 34.40
C CYS A 541 7.21 30.15 35.32
N GLN A 542 8.50 29.94 35.04
CA GLN A 542 9.57 30.19 36.01
C GLN A 542 10.20 31.59 35.94
N GLU A 543 10.02 32.33 34.84
CA GLU A 543 10.53 33.72 34.68
C GLU A 543 9.41 34.78 34.68
N GLY A 544 8.22 34.38 35.11
CA GLY A 544 6.97 35.13 35.11
C GLY A 544 5.98 34.59 34.09
N ALA A 545 4.68 34.61 34.39
CA ALA A 545 3.68 34.17 33.42
C ALA A 545 3.35 35.29 32.40
N VAL A 546 2.79 36.41 32.83
CA VAL A 546 2.37 37.49 31.91
C VAL A 546 3.10 38.80 32.23
N TYR A 547 3.72 39.41 31.23
CA TYR A 547 4.24 40.77 31.28
C TYR A 547 3.60 41.60 30.17
N SER A 548 2.93 42.71 30.51
CA SER A 548 2.16 43.50 29.55
C SER A 548 2.10 44.99 29.87
N GLN A 549 1.93 45.80 28.81
CA GLN A 549 1.57 47.21 28.92
C GLN A 549 0.06 47.37 28.80
N ASN A 550 -0.62 47.77 29.86
CA ASN A 550 -2.07 47.81 29.96
C ASN A 550 -2.72 46.44 29.66
N GLY A 551 -4.06 46.41 29.53
CA GLY A 551 -4.80 45.24 29.02
C GLY A 551 -5.83 44.68 30.00
N ASN A 552 -6.54 43.65 29.55
CA ASN A 552 -7.60 43.00 30.30
C ASN A 552 -7.30 41.51 30.45
N ILE A 553 -7.12 41.07 31.70
CA ILE A 553 -6.83 39.68 32.04
C ILE A 553 -7.97 39.16 32.92
N LYS A 554 -8.77 38.22 32.41
CA LYS A 554 -10.04 37.83 33.05
C LYS A 554 -10.19 36.32 33.18
N ARG A 555 -10.65 35.85 34.35
CA ARG A 555 -10.96 34.42 34.60
C ARG A 555 -9.79 33.47 34.30
N CYS A 556 -8.57 33.92 34.54
CA CYS A 556 -7.37 33.11 34.32
C CYS A 556 -6.92 32.40 35.60
N VAL A 557 -6.19 31.31 35.44
CA VAL A 557 -5.62 30.53 36.55
C VAL A 557 -4.10 30.50 36.42
N PHE A 558 -3.39 30.87 37.48
CA PHE A 558 -1.93 30.88 37.55
C PHE A 558 -1.50 29.93 38.66
N VAL A 559 -0.68 28.93 38.32
CA VAL A 559 -0.27 27.86 39.25
C VAL A 559 1.23 27.67 39.19
N ASN A 560 1.89 27.67 40.35
CA ASN A 560 3.33 27.43 40.48
C ASN A 560 4.19 28.35 39.58
N CYS A 561 3.79 29.60 39.42
CA CYS A 561 4.56 30.59 38.67
C CYS A 561 5.64 31.21 39.57
N ARG A 562 6.83 31.46 39.02
CA ARG A 562 7.91 32.18 39.68
C ARG A 562 8.35 33.36 38.84
N GLY A 563 8.94 34.38 39.45
CA GLY A 563 9.51 35.51 38.74
C GLY A 563 10.17 36.52 39.68
N LYS A 564 10.77 37.58 39.15
CA LYS A 564 11.41 38.62 40.00
C LYS A 564 10.38 39.47 40.73
N SER A 565 9.35 39.91 40.02
CA SER A 565 8.19 40.63 40.54
C SER A 565 6.96 40.21 39.75
N GLY A 566 5.77 40.16 40.37
CA GLY A 566 4.54 39.82 39.66
C GLY A 566 4.59 38.43 39.03
N ALA A 567 4.87 37.38 39.81
CA ALA A 567 5.17 36.05 39.25
C ALA A 567 4.05 35.51 38.35
N GLY A 568 2.79 35.82 38.67
CA GLY A 568 1.66 35.61 37.77
C GLY A 568 1.56 36.70 36.72
N ILE A 569 1.38 37.95 37.14
CA ILE A 569 1.20 39.09 36.24
C ILE A 569 2.08 40.26 36.68
N LEU A 570 2.84 40.81 35.73
CA LEU A 570 3.45 42.13 35.83
C LEU A 570 2.83 43.04 34.77
N MET A 571 2.09 44.07 35.19
CA MET A 571 1.39 44.98 34.28
C MET A 571 1.79 46.43 34.49
N TYR A 572 2.29 47.10 33.45
CA TYR A 572 2.68 48.50 33.51
C TYR A 572 1.81 49.38 32.61
N GLY A 573 1.86 50.70 32.80
CA GLY A 573 0.98 51.66 32.12
C GLY A 573 -0.24 52.05 32.95
N SER A 574 -1.10 52.91 32.41
CA SER A 574 -2.15 53.62 33.16
C SER A 574 -3.56 53.06 33.01
N LYS A 575 -3.77 52.01 32.20
CA LYS A 575 -5.10 51.45 31.91
C LYS A 575 -5.06 49.93 32.01
N GLY A 576 -6.09 49.29 32.53
CA GLY A 576 -6.20 47.83 32.50
C GLY A 576 -6.89 47.26 33.73
N ALA A 577 -7.34 46.01 33.59
CA ALA A 577 -8.05 45.29 34.63
C ALA A 577 -7.61 43.82 34.71
N ILE A 578 -7.41 43.35 35.93
CA ILE A 578 -7.19 41.95 36.27
C ILE A 578 -8.42 41.50 37.07
N GLU A 579 -9.26 40.66 36.48
CA GLU A 579 -10.58 40.33 37.02
C GLU A 579 -10.78 38.83 37.18
N GLN A 580 -11.33 38.41 38.33
CA GLN A 580 -11.78 37.02 38.55
C GLN A 580 -10.69 35.97 38.31
N CYS A 581 -9.42 36.33 38.54
CA CYS A 581 -8.28 35.41 38.34
C CYS A 581 -7.93 34.68 39.64
N ASN A 582 -7.45 33.44 39.54
CA ASN A 582 -6.98 32.63 40.65
C ASN A 582 -5.46 32.44 40.56
N PHE A 583 -4.75 32.77 41.64
CA PHE A 583 -3.31 32.61 41.76
C PHE A 583 -3.00 31.62 42.87
N LYS A 584 -2.25 30.57 42.55
CA LYS A 584 -1.88 29.52 43.48
C LYS A 584 -0.37 29.28 43.43
N ARG A 585 0.31 29.44 44.57
CA ARG A 585 1.77 29.23 44.69
C ARG A 585 2.57 30.08 43.70
N CYS A 586 2.16 31.32 43.50
CA CYS A 586 2.92 32.30 42.72
C CYS A 586 3.96 32.96 43.62
N ILE A 587 5.24 32.82 43.30
CA ILE A 587 6.35 33.26 44.15
C ILE A 587 7.24 34.26 43.40
N ALA A 588 7.33 35.48 43.91
CA ALA A 588 8.24 36.50 43.42
C ALA A 588 9.39 36.80 44.39
N ASP A 589 10.55 37.19 43.87
CA ASP A 589 11.74 37.48 44.67
C ASP A 589 11.70 38.84 45.39
N PHE A 590 11.09 39.86 44.76
CA PHE A 590 11.15 41.25 45.24
C PHE A 590 9.78 41.82 45.64
N SER A 591 8.80 41.84 44.74
CA SER A 591 7.51 42.54 44.95
C SER A 591 6.35 41.87 44.22
N GLY A 592 5.13 42.09 44.74
CA GLY A 592 3.89 41.69 44.07
C GLY A 592 3.82 40.19 43.81
N GLY A 593 3.84 39.36 44.86
CA GLY A 593 4.05 37.91 44.76
C GLY A 593 3.27 37.24 43.63
N ALA A 594 1.98 37.55 43.51
CA ALA A 594 1.16 37.13 42.37
C ALA A 594 1.05 38.21 41.27
N ILE A 595 0.82 39.47 41.66
CA ILE A 595 0.58 40.59 40.75
C ILE A 595 1.46 41.77 41.17
N ASP A 596 2.20 42.34 40.21
CA ASP A 596 2.85 43.64 40.34
C ASP A 596 2.31 44.60 39.27
N ARG A 597 1.82 45.77 39.67
CA ARG A 597 1.16 46.71 38.74
C ARG A 597 1.50 48.18 38.95
N SER A 598 1.36 48.96 37.88
CA SER A 598 1.40 50.43 37.96
C SER A 598 0.11 51.05 38.53
N LEU A 599 0.22 52.28 39.03
CA LEU A 599 -0.92 53.09 39.50
C LEU A 599 -1.95 53.32 38.38
N GLY A 600 -3.24 53.10 38.68
CA GLY A 600 -4.37 53.27 37.74
C GLY A 600 -4.99 51.98 37.20
N GLN A 601 -4.35 50.83 37.41
CA GLN A 601 -4.87 49.52 37.00
C GLN A 601 -5.75 48.89 38.10
N GLN A 602 -6.80 48.17 37.71
CA GLN A 602 -7.77 47.59 38.64
C GLN A 602 -7.52 46.10 38.86
N VAL A 603 -7.63 45.65 40.11
CA VAL A 603 -7.63 44.22 40.48
C VAL A 603 -8.97 43.93 41.15
N VAL A 604 -9.78 43.06 40.56
CA VAL A 604 -11.19 42.88 40.94
C VAL A 604 -11.52 41.40 41.12
N LYS A 605 -11.96 41.02 42.32
CA LYS A 605 -12.44 39.65 42.65
C LYS A 605 -11.41 38.55 42.32
N CYS A 606 -10.12 38.81 42.55
CA CYS A 606 -9.05 37.82 42.42
C CYS A 606 -8.85 37.02 43.71
N VAL A 607 -8.40 35.78 43.59
CA VAL A 607 -8.10 34.86 44.70
C VAL A 607 -6.60 34.55 44.72
N PHE A 608 -6.00 34.54 45.90
CA PHE A 608 -4.58 34.28 46.11
C PHE A 608 -4.40 33.20 47.17
N GLU A 609 -3.73 32.10 46.80
CA GLU A 609 -3.46 30.95 47.66
C GLU A 609 -1.95 30.66 47.69
N GLU A 610 -1.33 30.72 48.86
CA GLU A 610 0.10 30.38 49.06
C GLU A 610 1.07 31.21 48.16
N CYS A 611 0.70 32.45 47.80
CA CYS A 611 1.55 33.35 47.01
C CYS A 611 2.55 34.09 47.91
N ARG A 612 3.78 34.36 47.42
CA ARG A 612 4.82 35.06 48.21
C ARG A 612 5.57 36.08 47.36
N PRO A 613 5.93 37.26 47.87
CA PRO A 613 5.38 37.90 49.08
C PRO A 613 3.84 38.01 49.04
N ASP A 614 3.18 38.05 50.19
CA ASP A 614 1.70 37.99 50.32
C ASP A 614 0.96 39.21 49.71
N ASN A 615 1.64 40.08 48.95
CA ASN A 615 1.12 41.34 48.44
C ASN A 615 0.79 41.32 46.94
N VAL A 616 -0.21 42.13 46.60
CA VAL A 616 -0.37 42.77 45.29
C VAL A 616 0.26 44.16 45.44
N SER A 617 1.27 44.51 44.65
CA SER A 617 1.90 45.84 44.67
C SER A 617 1.22 46.83 43.73
#